data_AF-A0A9P6VMM5-F1
#
_entry.id   AF-A0A9P6VMM5-F1
#
_cell.length_a   1.000
_cell.length_b   1.000
_cell.length_c   1.000
_cell.angle_alpha   90.00
_cell.angle_beta   90.00
_cell.angle_gamma   90.00
#
_symmetry.space_group_name_H-M   'P 1'
#
loop_
_entity.id
_entity.type
_entity.pdbx_description
1 polymer ?
#
loop_
_entity_poly.entity_id
_entity_poly.type
_entity_poly.pdbx_seq_one_letter_code
_entity_poly.pdbx_strand_id
1 'polypeptide(L)'
;MRYQNWDVLVFPDESKVPIQEFKTSCHVIDDPVVTSFIPSLSAGAVFRISIHSWHEPELSDPLKKSNMFQARLYVDGRITGHV
;
A
#
# COMPACT_ATOMS: atom_id res chain seq x y z
N MET A 1 -3.71 -3.75 -5.45
CA MET A 1 -4.80 -3.45 -4.51
C MET A 1 -5.30 -2.08 -4.86
N ARG A 2 -6.62 -1.84 -4.84
CA ARG A 2 -7.19 -0.54 -5.20
C ARG A 2 -8.11 -0.02 -4.10
N TYR A 3 -7.97 1.26 -3.78
CA TYR A 3 -8.91 2.01 -2.94
C TYR A 3 -9.16 3.39 -3.54
N GLN A 4 -10.39 3.67 -3.96
CA GLN A 4 -10.74 4.91 -4.67
C GLN A 4 -9.76 5.19 -5.83
N ASN A 5 -9.08 6.34 -5.79
CA ASN A 5 -8.09 6.80 -6.75
C ASN A 5 -6.67 6.27 -6.48
N TRP A 6 -6.49 5.35 -5.52
CA TRP A 6 -5.19 4.82 -5.16
C TRP A 6 -5.01 3.38 -5.60
N ASP A 7 -3.87 3.09 -6.23
CA ASP A 7 -3.38 1.74 -6.49
C ASP A 7 -2.12 1.47 -5.67
N VAL A 8 -2.11 0.31 -5.02
CA VAL A 8 -0.94 -0.27 -4.35
C VAL A 8 -0.54 -1.53 -5.10
N LEU A 9 0.67 -1.55 -5.62
CA LEU A 9 1.23 -2.66 -6.38
C LEU A 9 2.43 -3.24 -5.64
N VAL A 10 2.53 -4.57 -5.61
CA VAL A 10 3.65 -5.29 -4.99
C VAL A 10 4.46 -5.95 -6.10
N PHE A 11 5.76 -5.69 -6.13
CA PHE A 11 6.70 -6.26 -7.09
C PHE A 11 7.67 -7.19 -6.36
N PRO A 12 7.91 -8.41 -6.86
CA PRO A 12 8.94 -9.29 -6.34
C PRO A 12 10.30 -8.78 -6.78
N ASP A 13 11.20 -8.54 -5.83
CA ASP A 13 12.60 -8.18 -6.12
C ASP A 13 12.70 -7.07 -7.20
N GLU A 14 13.50 -7.28 -8.25
CA GLU A 14 13.70 -6.36 -9.38
C GLU A 14 12.68 -6.52 -10.53
N SER A 15 11.64 -7.33 -10.35
CA SER A 15 10.63 -7.55 -11.39
C SER A 15 9.83 -6.27 -11.67
N LYS A 16 9.52 -6.07 -12.96
CA LYS A 16 8.63 -4.99 -13.44
C LYS A 16 7.16 -5.42 -13.53
N VAL A 17 6.88 -6.69 -13.27
CA VAL A 17 5.51 -7.24 -13.29
C VAL A 17 5.02 -7.36 -11.84
N PRO A 18 3.88 -6.73 -11.49
CA PRO A 18 3.34 -6.83 -10.14
C PRO A 18 2.84 -8.25 -9.86
N ILE A 19 2.94 -8.68 -8.60
CA ILE A 19 2.41 -9.95 -8.13
C ILE A 19 0.88 -9.89 -8.08
N GLN A 20 0.25 -11.02 -8.40
CA GLN A 20 -1.17 -11.20 -8.18
C GLN A 20 -1.50 -11.31 -6.70
N GLU A 21 -2.46 -10.50 -6.28
CA GLU A 21 -3.03 -10.48 -4.95
C GLU A 21 -4.36 -11.23 -4.87
N PHE A 22 -4.69 -11.70 -3.67
CA PHE A 22 -5.93 -12.41 -3.40
C PHE A 22 -6.58 -11.87 -2.13
N LYS A 23 -7.90 -12.10 -1.99
CA LYS A 23 -8.67 -11.70 -0.80
C LYS A 23 -8.46 -10.22 -0.42
N THR A 24 -8.34 -9.35 -1.43
CA THR A 24 -8.15 -7.91 -1.20
C THR A 24 -9.40 -7.33 -0.54
N SER A 25 -9.21 -6.60 0.55
CA SER A 25 -10.28 -5.89 1.26
C SER A 25 -9.81 -4.53 1.73
N CYS A 26 -10.75 -3.60 1.90
CA CYS A 26 -10.49 -2.30 2.47
C CYS A 26 -11.39 -2.05 3.67
N HIS A 27 -10.80 -1.49 4.73
CA HIS A 27 -11.48 -1.09 5.95
C HIS A 27 -11.12 0.35 6.27
N VAL A 28 -12.08 1.14 6.73
CA VAL A 28 -11.86 2.53 7.15
C VAL A 28 -12.29 2.63 8.61
N ILE A 29 -11.32 2.92 9.48
CA ILE A 29 -11.59 3.23 10.89
C ILE A 29 -11.20 4.69 11.12
N ASP A 30 -9.90 4.96 11.18
CA ASP A 30 -9.36 6.33 11.21
C ASP A 30 -8.70 6.68 9.87
N ASP A 31 -7.83 5.77 9.39
CA ASP A 31 -7.20 5.81 8.07
C ASP A 31 -7.69 4.64 7.21
N PRO A 32 -7.69 4.76 5.87
CA PRO A 32 -7.97 3.63 4.99
C PRO A 32 -6.88 2.56 5.10
N VAL A 33 -7.28 1.34 5.44
CA VAL A 33 -6.41 0.16 5.49
C VAL A 33 -6.80 -0.77 4.35
N VAL A 34 -5.84 -1.07 3.48
CA VAL A 34 -6.01 -2.04 2.41
C VAL A 34 -5.18 -3.28 2.76
N THR A 35 -5.82 -4.45 2.74
CA THR A 35 -5.20 -5.73 3.07
C THR A 35 -5.31 -6.67 1.89
N SER A 36 -4.29 -7.49 1.67
CA SER A 36 -4.34 -8.57 0.69
C SER A 36 -3.52 -9.77 1.16
N PHE A 37 -3.76 -10.91 0.51
CA PHE A 37 -3.00 -12.13 0.69
C PHE A 37 -2.18 -12.42 -0.58
N ILE A 38 -0.88 -12.62 -0.41
CA ILE A 38 0.08 -12.83 -1.51
C ILE A 38 0.80 -14.17 -1.31
N PRO A 39 0.23 -15.30 -1.78
CA PRO A 39 0.78 -16.63 -1.53
C PRO A 39 2.09 -16.90 -2.29
N SER A 40 2.36 -16.16 -3.36
CA SER A 40 3.54 -16.36 -4.20
C SER A 40 4.80 -15.68 -3.67
N LEU A 41 4.71 -14.90 -2.57
CA LEU A 41 5.85 -14.28 -1.93
C LEU A 41 6.33 -15.17 -0.77
N SER A 42 7.54 -15.69 -0.87
CA SER A 42 8.13 -16.52 0.19
C SER A 42 8.47 -15.69 1.43
N ALA A 43 8.42 -16.32 2.61
CA ALA A 43 8.83 -15.67 3.85
C ALA A 43 10.28 -15.15 3.76
N GLY A 44 10.49 -13.89 4.13
CA GLY A 44 11.80 -13.23 4.06
C GLY A 44 12.22 -12.76 2.67
N ALA A 45 11.40 -12.96 1.64
CA ALA A 45 11.69 -12.44 0.30
C ALA A 45 11.63 -10.91 0.26
N VAL A 46 12.53 -10.32 -0.53
CA VAL A 46 12.53 -8.88 -0.81
C VAL A 46 11.40 -8.55 -1.79
N PHE A 47 10.74 -7.43 -1.57
CA PHE A 47 9.71 -6.91 -2.46
C PHE A 47 9.73 -5.39 -2.43
N ARG A 48 9.16 -4.79 -3.49
CA ARG A 48 8.96 -3.35 -3.60
C ARG A 48 7.48 -3.05 -3.65
N ILE A 49 7.07 -2.02 -2.91
CA ILE A 49 5.72 -1.47 -2.99
C ILE A 49 5.76 -0.20 -3.83
N SER A 50 4.77 -0.06 -4.71
CA SER A 50 4.51 1.19 -5.42
C SER A 50 3.11 1.67 -5.08
N ILE A 51 2.98 2.92 -4.67
CA ILE A 51 1.71 3.57 -4.33
C ILE A 51 1.47 4.68 -5.35
N HIS A 52 0.37 4.61 -6.08
CA HIS A 52 0.01 5.55 -7.14
C HIS A 52 -1.36 6.13 -6.87
N SER A 53 -1.48 7.46 -6.98
CA SER A 53 -2.78 8.11 -7.11
C SER A 53 -3.04 8.42 -8.59
N TRP A 54 -4.26 8.13 -9.05
CA TRP A 54 -4.72 8.47 -10.41
C TRP A 54 -5.07 9.95 -10.56
N HIS A 55 -5.28 10.66 -9.46
CA HIS A 55 -5.62 12.08 -9.40
C HIS A 55 -4.71 12.80 -8.40
N GLU A 56 -4.72 14.13 -8.44
CA GLU A 56 -4.07 14.91 -7.39
C GLU A 56 -4.72 14.57 -6.03
N PRO A 57 -3.96 14.08 -5.04
CA PRO A 57 -4.58 13.60 -3.82
C PRO A 57 -5.04 14.76 -2.93
N GLU A 58 -6.20 14.61 -2.30
CA GLU A 58 -6.72 15.58 -1.35
C GLU A 58 -5.99 15.47 -0.01
N LEU A 59 -5.62 16.63 0.56
CA LEU A 59 -5.05 16.69 1.90
C LEU A 59 -6.14 16.50 2.95
N SER A 60 -5.91 15.58 3.89
CA SER A 60 -6.81 15.35 5.02
C SER A 60 -6.89 16.57 5.96
N ASP A 61 -5.84 17.38 6.02
CA ASP A 61 -5.82 18.66 6.72
C ASP A 61 -5.27 19.75 5.77
N PRO A 62 -6.14 20.61 5.20
CA PRO A 62 -5.72 21.69 4.31
C PRO A 62 -4.81 22.73 4.97
N LEU A 63 -4.79 22.79 6.31
CA LEU A 63 -3.99 23.75 7.07
C LEU A 63 -2.57 23.24 7.34
N LYS A 64 -2.32 21.93 7.15
CA LYS A 64 -0.96 21.39 7.19
C LYS A 64 -0.21 21.79 5.93
N LYS A 65 0.84 22.61 6.11
CA LYS A 65 1.80 22.98 5.05
C LYS A 65 2.66 21.82 4.51
N SER A 66 2.43 20.61 5.00
CA SER A 66 3.21 19.43 4.63
C SER A 66 2.44 18.64 3.58
N ASN A 67 2.96 18.62 2.35
CA ASN A 67 2.44 17.77 1.27
C ASN A 67 2.95 16.32 1.41
N MET A 68 3.19 15.85 2.64
CA MET A 68 3.75 14.54 2.91
C MET A 68 2.63 13.53 3.14
N PHE A 69 2.55 12.55 2.25
CA PHE A 69 1.68 11.40 2.43
C PHE A 69 2.34 10.40 3.37
N GLN A 70 1.56 9.88 4.32
CA GLN A 70 2.01 8.83 5.22
C GLN A 70 1.51 7.48 4.74
N ALA A 71 2.39 6.48 4.71
CA ALA A 71 2.00 5.09 4.48
C ALA A 71 2.64 4.18 5.53
N ARG A 72 1.88 3.16 5.97
CA ARG A 72 2.34 2.16 6.95
C ARG A 72 2.14 0.76 6.37
N LEU A 73 3.20 -0.04 6.35
CA LEU A 73 3.18 -1.41 5.88
C LEU A 73 3.16 -2.38 7.06
N TYR A 74 2.22 -3.32 7.01
CA TYR A 74 2.14 -4.43 7.94
C TYR A 74 2.27 -5.75 7.18
N VAL A 75 3.16 -6.63 7.62
CA VAL A 75 3.31 -8.01 7.12
C VAL A 75 2.96 -8.94 8.28
N ASP A 76 2.01 -9.85 8.05
CA ASP A 76 1.49 -10.77 9.08
C ASP A 76 1.07 -10.06 10.38
N GLY A 77 0.48 -8.87 10.26
CA GLY A 77 0.03 -8.04 11.37
C GLY A 77 1.13 -7.27 12.11
N ARG A 78 2.39 -7.34 11.66
CA ARG A 78 3.53 -6.62 12.27
C ARG A 78 3.98 -5.48 11.38
N ILE A 79 4.30 -4.32 11.98
CA ILE A 79 4.83 -3.18 11.24
C ILE A 79 6.22 -3.50 10.69
N THR A 80 6.42 -3.29 9.38
CA THR A 80 7.70 -3.54 8.70
C THR A 80 8.25 -2.34 7.95
N GLY A 81 7.45 -1.30 7.72
CA GLY A 81 7.90 -0.07 7.09
C GLY A 81 6.90 1.08 7.24
N HIS A 82 7.42 2.30 7.19
CA HIS A 82 6.63 3.52 7.11
C HIS A 82 7.38 4.59 6.32
N VAL A 83 6.62 5.47 5.68
CA VAL A 83 7.09 6.71 5.03
C VAL A 83 6.16 7.85 5.39
#